data_AF-A0A109JMR4-F1
#
_entry.id   AF-A0A109JMR4-F1
#
_cell.length_a   1.000
_cell.length_b   1.000
_cell.length_c   1.000
_cell.angle_alpha   90.00
_cell.angle_beta   90.00
_cell.angle_gamma   90.00
#
_symmetry.space_group_name_H-M   'P 1'
#
loop_
_entity.id
_entity.type
_entity.pdbx_description
1 polymer ?
#
loop_
_entity_poly.entity_id
_entity_poly.type
_entity_poly.pdbx_seq_one_letter_code
_entity_poly.pdbx_strand_id
1 'polypeptide(L)' 'MIDPKALLERASQLADQAKGEKDQGIRKRLLRMADHYRDLAAHEAWARENPPSVSGITSVLDPRAH' A
#
# COMPACT_ATOMS: atom_id res chain seq x y z
N MET A 1 12.29 -0.03 0.13
CA MET A 1 11.02 -0.66 -0.28
C MET A 1 10.46 -1.37 0.95
N ILE A 2 9.24 -1.07 1.37
CA ILE A 2 8.63 -1.71 2.53
C ILE A 2 8.14 -3.09 2.10
N ASP A 3 8.38 -4.12 2.90
CA ASP A 3 7.96 -5.47 2.54
C ASP A 3 6.43 -5.61 2.67
N PRO A 4 5.72 -6.06 1.61
CA PRO A 4 4.26 -6.19 1.65
C PRO A 4 3.79 -7.18 2.72
N LYS A 5 4.61 -8.18 3.08
CA LYS A 5 4.28 -9.10 4.18
C LYS A 5 4.29 -8.38 5.53
N ALA A 6 5.25 -7.49 5.75
CA ALA A 6 5.30 -6.68 6.98
C ALA A 6 4.11 -5.71 7.10
N LEU A 7 3.61 -5.20 5.97
CA LEU A 7 2.39 -4.38 5.93
C LEU A 7 1.14 -5.20 6.28
N LEU A 8 1.02 -6.42 5.74
CA LEU A 8 -0.08 -7.34 6.06
C LEU A 8 -0.06 -7.79 7.53
N GLU A 9 1.12 -8.06 8.11
CA GLU A 9 1.25 -8.38 9.53
C GLU A 9 0.77 -7.23 10.42
N ARG A 10 1.14 -5.99 10.09
CA ARG A 10 0.66 -4.80 10.79
C ARG A 10 -0.85 -4.62 10.66
N ALA A 11 -1.40 -4.87 9.47
CA ALA A 11 -2.85 -4.84 9.27
C ALA A 11 -3.57 -5.87 10.15
N SER A 12 -3.03 -7.09 10.26
CA SER A 12 -3.60 -8.13 11.12
C SER A 12 -3.56 -7.73 12.60
N GLN A 13 -2.43 -7.21 13.07
CA GLN A 13 -2.28 -6.76 14.46
C GLN A 13 -3.29 -5.65 14.82
N LEU A 14 -3.51 -4.69 13.92
CA LEU A 14 -4.49 -3.62 14.11
C LEU A 14 -5.93 -4.15 14.12
N ALA A 15 -6.24 -5.12 13.27
CA ALA A 15 -7.54 -5.78 13.25
C ALA A 15 -7.78 -6.61 14.52
N ASP A 16 -6.76 -7.29 15.04
CA ASP A 16 -6.84 -8.03 16.31
C ASP A 16 -6.99 -7.09 17.51
N GLN A 17 -6.26 -5.97 17.53
CA GLN A 17 -6.44 -4.93 18.54
C GLN A 17 -7.88 -4.38 18.52
N ALA A 18 -8.45 -4.16 17.33
CA ALA A 18 -9.82 -3.69 17.19
C ALA A 18 -10.87 -4.64 17.79
N LYS A 19 -10.60 -5.96 17.84
CA LYS A 19 -11.51 -6.95 18.46
C LYS A 19 -11.63 -6.76 19.97
N GLY A 20 -10.53 -6.39 20.64
CA GLY A 20 -10.49 -6.14 22.09
C GLY A 20 -11.01 -4.75 22.49
N GLU A 21 -11.14 -3.83 21.52
CA GLU A 21 -11.34 -2.43 21.82
C GLU A 21 -12.80 -2.09 22.14
N LYS A 22 -13.06 -1.53 23.33
CA LYS A 22 -14.42 -1.21 23.80
C LYS A 22 -14.97 0.08 23.22
N ASP A 23 -14.09 1.02 22.87
CA ASP A 23 -14.47 2.28 22.24
C ASP A 23 -14.74 2.06 20.75
N GLN A 24 -15.97 2.34 20.30
CA GLN A 24 -16.35 2.18 18.90
C GLN A 24 -15.59 3.13 17.95
N GLY A 25 -15.23 4.33 18.40
CA GLY A 25 -14.47 5.30 17.61
C GLY A 25 -13.04 4.81 17.37
N ILE A 26 -12.37 4.32 18.41
CA ILE A 26 -11.03 3.74 18.34
C ILE A 26 -11.06 2.46 17.50
N ARG A 27 -12.03 1.56 17.74
CA ARG A 27 -12.23 0.33 16.94
C ARG A 27 -12.35 0.64 15.45
N LYS A 28 -13.21 1.59 15.07
CA LYS A 28 -13.39 1.99 13.67
C LYS A 28 -12.11 2.58 13.08
N ARG A 29 -11.35 3.35 13.85
CA ARG A 29 -10.08 3.93 13.41
C ARG A 29 -9.01 2.85 13.18
N LEU A 30 -8.90 1.89 14.09
CA LEU A 30 -7.99 0.74 13.95
C LEU A 30 -8.31 -0.09 12.70
N LEU A 31 -9.59 -0.38 12.46
CA LEU A 31 -10.02 -1.10 11.25
C LEU A 31 -9.70 -0.32 9.96
N ARG A 32 -9.93 0.99 9.92
CA ARG A 32 -9.54 1.81 8.76
C ARG A 32 -8.03 1.81 8.53
N MET A 33 -7.22 1.82 9.59
CA MET A 33 -5.77 1.72 9.46
C MET A 33 -5.34 0.34 8.94
N ALA A 34 -5.96 -0.73 9.43
CA ALA A 34 -5.70 -2.08 8.94
C ALA A 34 -6.02 -2.22 7.44
N ASP A 35 -7.14 -1.65 7.01
CA ASP A 35 -7.56 -1.64 5.61
C ASP A 35 -6.56 -0.87 4.74
N HIS A 36 -6.14 0.32 5.20
CA HIS A 36 -5.14 1.13 4.51
C HIS A 36 -3.80 0.39 4.33
N TYR A 37 -3.36 -0.36 5.33
CA TYR A 37 -2.13 -1.17 5.21
C TYR A 37 -2.28 -2.36 4.25
N ARG A 38 -3.49 -2.93 4.10
CA ARG A 38 -3.76 -3.96 3.08
C ARG A 38 -3.71 -3.38 1.68
N ASP A 39 -4.30 -2.20 1.47
CA ASP A 39 -4.25 -1.51 0.18
C ASP A 39 -2.81 -1.17 -0.21
N LEU A 40 -2.01 -0.67 0.74
CA LEU A 40 -0.57 -0.44 0.53
C LEU A 40 0.18 -1.73 0.17
N ALA A 41 -0.10 -2.83 0.87
CA ALA A 41 0.53 -4.11 0.57
C ALA A 41 0.16 -4.61 -0.83
N ALA A 42 -1.11 -4.44 -1.25
CA ALA A 42 -1.58 -4.79 -2.58
C ALA A 42 -0.93 -3.91 -3.66
N HIS A 43 -0.79 -2.61 -3.42
CA HIS A 43 -0.09 -1.69 -4.30
C HIS A 43 1.41 -2.04 -4.45
N GLU A 44 2.10 -2.34 -3.35
CA GLU A 44 3.52 -2.73 -3.36
C GLU A 44 3.72 -4.10 -4.03
N ALA A 45 2.82 -5.06 -3.81
CA ALA A 45 2.84 -6.34 -4.51
C ALA A 45 2.64 -6.15 -6.02
N TRP A 46 1.65 -5.35 -6.41
CA TRP A 46 1.39 -5.02 -7.81
C TRP A 46 2.58 -4.29 -8.45
N ALA A 47 3.19 -3.32 -7.76
CA ALA A 47 4.35 -2.58 -8.26
C ALA A 47 5.62 -3.45 -8.38
N ARG A 48 5.76 -4.50 -7.58
CA ARG A 48 6.86 -5.47 -7.71
C ARG A 48 6.68 -6.38 -8.93
N GLU A 49 5.44 -6.75 -9.24
CA GLU A 49 5.11 -7.55 -10.43
C GLU A 49 5.04 -6.70 -11.70
N ASN A 50 4.71 -5.42 -11.56
CA ASN A 50 4.58 -4.44 -12.64
C ASN A 50 5.50 -3.25 -12.36
N PRO A 51 6.84 -3.45 -12.39
CA PRO A 51 7.76 -2.35 -12.22
C PRO A 51 7.46 -1.30 -13.30
N PRO A 52 7.33 -0.01 -12.96
CA PRO A 52 7.06 1.02 -13.95
C PRO A 52 8.18 0.97 -15.00
N SER A 53 7.80 0.62 -16.23
CA SER A 53 8.68 0.59 -17.39
C SER A 53 9.19 2.01 -17.65
N VAL A 54 10.30 2.40 -17.02
CA VAL A 54 10.92 3.72 -17.23
C VAL A 54 11.37 3.89 -18.70
N SER A 55 11.39 2.83 -19.51
CA SER A 55 11.63 2.89 -20.96
C SER A 55 10.54 3.60 -21.79
N GLY A 56 9.36 3.91 -21.24
CA GLY A 56 8.27 4.51 -22.01
C GLY A 56 8.23 6.05 -22.03
N ILE A 57 8.87 6.72 -21.06
CA ILE A 57 8.67 8.17 -20.85
C ILE A 57 9.77 9.01 -21.51
N THR A 58 10.95 8.43 -21.78
CA THR A 58 12.02 9.13 -22.51
C THR A 58 11.79 9.22 -24.02
N SER A 59 10.85 8.46 -24.60
CA SER A 59 10.60 8.50 -26.05
C SER A 59 9.61 9.59 -26.48
N VAL A 60 8.91 10.23 -25.55
CA VAL A 60 7.89 11.27 -25.86
C VAL A 60 8.40 12.69 -25.54
N LEU A 61 9.61 12.82 -25.00
CA LEU A 61 10.22 14.10 -24.60
C LEU A 61 11.37 14.56 -25.52
N ASP A 62 11.46 14.05 -26.74
CA ASP A 62 12.28 14.66 -27.78
C ASP A 62 11.42 15.40 -28.82
N PRO A 63 11.10 16.68 -28.60
CA PRO A 63 10.59 17.56 -29.66
C PRO A 63 11.73 18.30 -30.38
N ARG A 64 12.96 17.77 -30.48
CA ARG A 64 14.07 18.54 -31.09
C ARG A 64 15.16 17.70 -31.76
N ALA A 65 14.78 16.88 -32.72
CA ALA A 65 15.63 16.61 -33.89
C ALA A 65 15.47 17.78 -34.89
N HIS A 66 16.36 18.77 -34.80
CA HIS A 66 16.60 19.77 -35.82
C HIS A 66 17.88 19.43 -36.59
#